data_AF-A0A0D0TLM2-F1
#
_entry.id   AF-A0A0D0TLM2-F1
#
_cell.length_a   1.000
_cell.length_b   1.000
_cell.length_c   1.000
_cell.angle_alpha   90.00
_cell.angle_beta   90.00
_cell.angle_gamma   90.00
#
_symmetry.space_group_name_H-M   'P 1'
#
loop_
_entity.id
_entity.type
_entity.pdbx_description
1 polymer ?
#
loop_
_entity_poly.entity_id
_entity_poly.type
_entity_poly.pdbx_seq_one_letter_code
_entity_poly.pdbx_strand_id
1 'polypeptide(L)'
;MAIPHTIQEQHPADPLLLLPIPEKLPPSPLPALPSLISAFDPYIDASKTSSSSPEDESIALPVLTSSMRQITRNAQVLLNAARLGAAEAREELDGVDVKMREVEYERNRVREETQRCIDYESAHEPIDLPNVETFLASVGQTPKDDEGYEYALTILQLEHELEEILKREAQVAQLTKDRDAHIRAKKEIKIKTDAVDVHLAGFARTANAHYSKSKYYPALIVYPVSVTLSRN
;
A
#
# COMPACT_ATOMS: atom_id res chain seq x y z
N MET A 1 38.51 -13.71 23.66
CA MET A 1 38.85 -12.72 24.71
C MET A 1 37.59 -12.51 25.54
N ALA A 2 37.61 -12.84 26.82
CA ALA A 2 36.45 -12.68 27.69
C ALA A 2 36.24 -11.18 27.97
N ILE A 3 35.05 -10.68 27.62
CA ILE A 3 34.65 -9.30 27.91
C ILE A 3 34.20 -9.28 29.38
N PRO A 4 34.72 -8.37 30.22
CA PRO A 4 34.38 -8.33 31.65
C PRO A 4 32.88 -8.06 31.86
N HIS A 5 32.28 -8.77 32.82
CA HIS A 5 30.84 -8.68 33.13
C HIS A 5 30.45 -7.42 33.92
N THR A 6 31.42 -6.70 34.47
CA THR A 6 31.22 -5.47 35.23
C THR A 6 32.34 -4.50 34.92
N ILE A 7 31.98 -3.33 34.38
CA ILE A 7 32.88 -2.20 34.23
C ILE A 7 32.90 -1.49 35.59
N GLN A 8 34.03 -1.54 36.30
CA GLN A 8 34.20 -0.78 37.53
C GLN A 8 34.21 0.73 37.21
N GLU A 9 33.53 1.52 38.03
CA GLU A 9 33.62 2.98 37.95
C GLU A 9 35.07 3.43 38.18
N GLN A 10 35.54 4.36 37.34
CA GLN A 10 36.92 4.85 37.40
C GLN A 10 37.17 5.59 38.71
N HIS A 11 38.26 5.22 39.39
CA HIS A 11 38.64 5.81 40.67
C HIS A 11 38.99 7.29 40.50
N PRO A 12 38.50 8.22 41.35
CA PRO A 12 38.68 9.67 41.16
C PRO A 12 40.13 10.16 41.20
N ALA A 13 41.06 9.32 41.65
CA ALA A 13 42.51 9.59 41.63
C ALA A 13 43.26 8.91 40.47
N ASP A 14 42.55 8.37 39.46
CA ASP A 14 43.18 7.81 38.27
C ASP A 14 43.91 8.92 37.49
N PRO A 15 45.24 8.84 37.28
CA PRO A 15 45.98 9.85 36.51
C PRO A 15 45.56 9.93 35.03
N LEU A 16 44.75 8.97 34.55
CA LEU A 16 44.13 8.99 33.22
C LEU A 16 42.74 9.65 33.19
N LEU A 17 42.16 10.00 34.35
CA LEU A 17 40.97 10.84 34.39
C LEU A 17 41.30 12.20 33.80
N LEU A 18 40.67 12.51 32.67
CA LEU A 18 40.65 13.85 32.13
C LEU A 18 40.06 14.76 33.22
N LEU A 19 40.93 15.58 33.82
CA LEU A 19 40.49 16.62 34.75
C LEU A 19 39.32 17.38 34.09
N PRO A 20 38.24 17.65 34.82
CA PRO A 20 37.11 18.38 34.29
C PRO A 20 37.61 19.70 33.67
N ILE A 21 37.21 19.96 32.44
CA ILE A 21 37.63 21.16 31.72
C ILE A 21 37.11 22.37 32.52
N PRO A 22 37.97 23.33 32.88
CA PRO A 22 37.54 24.50 33.63
C PRO A 22 36.54 25.32 32.80
N GLU A 23 35.54 25.94 33.46
CA GLU A 23 34.52 26.79 32.80
C GLU A 23 35.15 27.91 31.95
N LYS A 24 36.32 28.41 32.37
CA LYS A 24 37.11 29.38 31.62
C LYS A 24 38.38 28.71 31.11
N LEU A 25 38.51 28.64 29.80
CA LEU A 25 39.69 28.11 29.14
C LEU A 25 40.91 29.02 29.40
N PRO A 26 42.09 28.44 29.64
CA PRO A 26 43.31 29.22 29.77
C PRO A 26 43.65 29.90 28.44
N PRO A 27 44.36 31.04 28.47
CA PRO A 27 44.79 31.71 27.25
C PRO A 27 45.76 30.82 26.45
N SER A 28 45.81 31.06 25.14
CA SER A 28 46.74 30.36 24.26
C SER A 28 48.19 30.50 24.79
N PRO A 29 48.97 29.41 24.82
CA PRO A 29 50.36 29.46 25.24
C PRO A 29 51.28 30.15 24.22
N LEU A 30 50.86 30.26 22.95
CA LEU A 30 51.65 30.79 21.83
C LEU A 30 52.34 32.15 22.10
N PRO A 31 51.65 33.19 22.61
CA PRO A 31 52.28 34.49 22.89
C PRO A 31 53.34 34.47 24.00
N ALA A 32 53.29 33.50 24.93
CA ALA A 32 54.23 33.42 26.06
C ALA A 32 55.52 32.64 25.71
N LEU A 33 55.49 31.83 24.64
CA LEU A 33 56.62 30.99 24.24
C LEU A 33 57.89 31.78 23.86
N PRO A 34 57.83 32.87 23.06
CA PRO A 34 59.04 33.59 22.65
C PRO A 34 59.83 34.17 23.83
N SER A 35 59.11 34.73 24.82
CA SER A 35 59.72 35.28 26.05
C SER A 35 60.34 34.19 26.92
N LEU A 36 59.67 33.03 27.03
CA LEU A 36 60.23 31.89 27.76
C LEU A 36 61.49 31.35 27.07
N ILE A 37 61.46 31.22 25.74
CA ILE A 37 62.61 30.74 24.94
C ILE A 37 63.80 31.69 25.10
N SER A 38 63.58 33.01 24.99
CA SER A 38 64.65 34.00 25.22
C SER A 38 65.23 33.94 26.63
N ALA A 39 64.44 33.56 27.63
CA ALA A 39 64.90 33.42 29.00
C ALA A 39 65.71 32.13 29.24
N PHE A 40 65.60 31.13 28.35
CA PHE A 40 66.42 29.92 28.36
C PHE A 40 67.73 30.05 27.58
N ASP A 41 67.84 31.00 26.64
CA ASP A 41 69.05 31.27 25.86
C ASP A 41 70.36 31.36 26.67
N PRO A 42 70.45 32.06 27.83
CA PRO A 42 71.68 32.13 28.62
C PRO A 42 72.07 30.80 29.28
N TYR A 43 71.13 29.86 29.42
CA TYR A 43 71.38 28.52 29.98
C TYR A 43 71.74 27.49 28.90
N ILE A 44 71.38 27.77 27.64
CA ILE A 44 71.68 26.91 26.48
C ILE A 44 73.02 27.31 25.84
N ASP A 45 73.33 28.61 25.80
CA ASP A 45 74.52 29.18 25.15
C ASP A 45 75.40 29.90 26.19
N ALA A 46 76.41 29.20 26.73
CA ALA A 46 77.36 29.75 27.70
C ALA A 46 78.24 30.90 27.14
N SER A 47 78.16 31.19 25.84
CA SER A 47 78.85 32.28 25.17
C SER A 47 78.08 33.61 25.19
N LYS A 48 76.76 33.58 25.46
CA LYS A 48 75.88 34.76 25.52
C LYS A 48 75.78 35.38 26.91
N THR A 49 76.28 34.69 27.94
CA THR A 49 76.33 35.18 29.33
C THR A 49 77.44 36.21 29.59
N SER A 50 78.41 36.35 28.68
CA SER A 50 79.54 37.27 28.82
C SER A 50 79.36 38.62 28.11
N SER A 51 78.27 38.81 27.35
CA SER A 51 77.99 40.04 26.61
C SER A 51 76.88 40.92 27.24
N SER A 52 76.19 40.46 28.28
CA SER A 52 75.23 41.25 29.06
C SER A 52 75.89 41.82 30.32
N SER A 53 75.59 43.09 30.62
CA SER A 53 76.12 43.83 31.78
C SER A 53 75.74 43.17 33.12
N PRO A 54 76.48 43.42 34.22
CA PRO A 54 76.34 42.74 35.51
C PRO A 54 75.04 43.03 36.30
N GLU A 55 74.02 43.63 35.69
CA GLU A 55 72.73 43.95 36.34
C GLU A 55 71.55 43.07 35.88
N ASP A 56 71.74 42.17 34.90
CA ASP A 56 70.69 41.22 34.51
C ASP A 56 70.67 40.03 35.48
N GLU A 57 69.80 40.09 36.49
CA GLU A 57 69.48 38.95 37.36
C GLU A 57 69.00 37.77 36.49
N SER A 58 69.86 36.77 36.30
CA SER A 58 69.50 35.55 35.59
C SER A 58 68.35 34.85 36.32
N ILE A 59 67.18 34.75 35.69
CA ILE A 59 65.99 34.11 36.26
C ILE A 59 66.34 32.67 36.63
N ALA A 60 66.21 32.31 37.91
CA ALA A 60 66.58 30.99 38.38
C ALA A 60 65.88 29.86 37.59
N LEU A 61 66.65 28.84 37.16
CA LEU A 61 66.17 27.65 36.44
C LEU A 61 64.87 27.03 36.99
N PRO A 62 64.66 26.90 38.32
CA PRO A 62 63.40 26.39 38.86
C PRO A 62 62.17 27.22 38.46
N VAL A 63 62.31 28.54 38.35
CA VAL A 63 61.23 29.48 37.94
C VAL A 63 60.89 29.28 36.47
N LEU A 64 61.89 29.17 35.60
CA LEU A 64 61.71 28.88 34.18
C LEU A 64 61.04 27.50 33.96
N THR A 65 61.46 26.49 34.75
CA THR A 65 60.88 25.16 34.70
C THR A 65 59.42 25.15 35.18
N SER A 66 59.09 25.97 36.17
CA SER A 66 57.71 26.18 36.64
C SER A 66 56.84 26.83 35.56
N SER A 67 57.34 27.87 34.91
CA SER A 67 56.68 28.54 33.78
C SER A 67 56.41 27.57 32.62
N MET A 68 57.40 26.75 32.24
CA MET A 68 57.24 25.71 31.22
C MET A 68 56.12 24.72 31.60
N ARG A 69 56.12 24.21 32.85
CA ARG A 69 55.08 23.30 33.32
C ARG A 69 53.69 23.94 33.30
N GLN A 70 53.58 25.22 33.62
CA GLN A 70 52.31 25.95 33.56
C GLN A 70 51.81 26.07 32.12
N ILE A 71 52.69 26.42 31.19
CA ILE A 71 52.38 26.50 29.75
C ILE A 71 51.95 25.13 29.20
N THR A 72 52.65 24.05 29.55
CA THR A 72 52.28 22.69 29.13
C THR A 72 50.92 22.28 29.67
N ARG A 73 50.63 22.57 30.96
CA ARG A 73 49.31 22.31 31.54
C ARG A 73 48.20 23.07 30.82
N ASN A 74 48.41 24.35 30.54
CA ASN A 74 47.44 25.17 29.79
C ASN A 74 47.20 24.62 28.38
N ALA A 75 48.26 24.25 27.67
CA ALA A 75 48.16 23.63 26.35
C ALA A 75 47.36 22.31 26.38
N GLN A 76 47.59 21.49 27.41
CA GLN A 76 46.89 20.22 27.56
C GLN A 76 45.41 20.41 27.91
N VAL A 77 45.07 21.41 28.74
CA VAL A 77 43.67 21.79 29.00
C VAL A 77 42.97 22.23 27.71
N LEU A 78 43.60 23.08 26.90
CA LEU A 78 43.06 23.52 25.61
C LEU A 78 42.87 22.34 24.64
N LEU A 79 43.83 21.42 24.58
CA LEU A 79 43.73 20.23 23.73
C LEU A 79 42.56 19.34 24.15
N ASN A 80 42.39 19.12 25.45
CA ASN A 80 41.28 18.33 25.98
C ASN A 80 39.93 19.00 25.69
N ALA A 81 39.84 20.32 25.84
CA ALA A 81 38.64 21.07 25.48
C ALA A 81 38.31 21.00 23.99
N ALA A 82 39.31 21.12 23.11
CA ALA A 82 39.13 20.98 21.67
C ALA A 82 38.67 19.56 21.29
N ARG A 83 39.21 18.52 21.95
CA ARG A 83 38.78 17.14 21.76
C ARG A 83 37.32 16.92 22.18
N LEU A 84 36.92 17.47 23.33
CA LEU A 84 35.54 17.38 23.80
C LEU A 84 34.60 18.10 22.83
N GLY A 85 34.89 19.35 22.47
CA GLY A 85 34.04 20.11 21.54
C GLY A 85 33.93 19.47 20.16
N ALA A 86 35.00 18.83 19.66
CA ALA A 86 34.94 18.06 18.41
C ALA A 86 34.09 16.78 18.56
N ALA A 87 34.10 16.13 19.72
CA ALA A 87 33.26 14.97 19.99
C ALA A 87 31.78 15.36 20.10
N GLU A 88 31.46 16.44 20.83
CA GLU A 88 30.11 16.98 20.97
C GLU A 88 29.55 17.42 19.60
N ALA A 89 30.31 18.17 18.81
CA ALA A 89 29.89 18.58 17.47
C ALA A 89 29.65 17.39 16.54
N ARG A 90 30.42 16.30 16.70
CA ARG A 90 30.21 15.07 15.94
C ARG A 90 28.94 14.35 16.37
N GLU A 91 28.69 14.27 17.67
CA GLU A 91 27.46 13.67 18.21
C GLU A 91 26.21 14.46 17.77
N GLU A 92 26.28 15.80 17.77
CA GLU A 92 25.22 16.66 17.25
C GLU A 92 24.97 16.42 15.76
N LEU A 93 26.03 16.31 14.95
CA LEU A 93 25.93 15.99 13.53
C LEU A 93 25.28 14.63 13.29
N ASP A 94 25.74 13.59 14.00
CA ASP A 94 25.17 12.25 13.93
C ASP A 94 23.67 12.28 14.32
N GLY A 95 23.30 13.07 15.33
CA GLY A 95 21.90 13.27 15.72
C GLY A 95 21.04 13.96 14.66
N VAL A 96 21.59 14.91 13.91
CA VAL A 96 20.91 15.54 12.77
C VAL A 96 20.78 14.56 11.60
N ASP A 97 21.80 13.77 11.32
CA ASP A 97 21.78 12.77 10.25
C ASP A 97 20.70 11.70 10.48
N VAL A 98 20.50 11.27 11.74
CA VAL A 98 19.40 10.36 12.09
C VAL A 98 18.05 10.99 11.77
N LYS A 99 17.82 12.24 12.19
CA LYS A 99 16.56 12.96 11.90
C LYS A 99 16.34 13.16 10.40
N MET A 100 17.39 13.42 9.64
CA MET A 100 17.30 13.54 8.18
C MET A 100 16.80 12.23 7.57
N ARG A 101 17.36 11.09 7.97
CA ARG A 101 16.94 9.76 7.46
C ARG A 101 15.48 9.45 7.80
N GLU A 102 15.02 9.83 8.99
CA GLU A 102 13.61 9.68 9.39
C GLU A 102 12.69 10.47 8.45
N VAL A 103 13.03 11.72 8.14
CA VAL A 103 12.26 12.56 7.21
C VAL A 103 12.29 12.01 5.79
N GLU A 104 13.44 11.53 5.32
CA GLU A 104 13.55 10.92 3.99
C GLU A 104 12.70 9.65 3.87
N TYR A 105 12.66 8.83 4.91
CA TYR A 105 11.80 7.66 4.98
C TYR A 105 10.32 8.04 4.86
N GLU A 106 9.85 8.98 5.69
CA GLU A 106 8.45 9.43 5.65
C GLU A 106 8.09 10.06 4.30
N ARG A 107 9.00 10.85 3.72
CA ARG A 107 8.82 11.44 2.39
C ARG A 107 8.66 10.38 1.31
N ASN A 108 9.46 9.32 1.34
CA ASN A 108 9.34 8.21 0.39
C ASN A 108 8.04 7.43 0.61
N ARG A 109 7.70 7.13 1.87
CA ARG A 109 6.44 6.46 2.22
C ARG A 109 5.22 7.22 1.72
N VAL A 110 5.15 8.53 1.99
CA VAL A 110 4.06 9.39 1.52
C VAL A 110 4.01 9.42 0.00
N ARG A 111 5.15 9.48 -0.67
CA ARG A 111 5.21 9.44 -2.14
C ARG A 111 4.69 8.13 -2.71
N GLU A 112 5.07 6.99 -2.12
CA GLU A 112 4.59 5.66 -2.52
C GLU A 112 3.08 5.50 -2.26
N GLU A 113 2.56 6.01 -1.15
CA GLU A 113 1.13 6.03 -0.88
C GLU A 113 0.39 6.93 -1.87
N THR A 114 0.92 8.12 -2.14
CA THR A 114 0.34 9.06 -3.11
C THR A 114 0.29 8.43 -4.50
N GLN A 115 1.35 7.73 -4.91
CA GLN A 115 1.36 7.02 -6.19
C GLN A 115 0.29 5.92 -6.23
N ARG A 116 0.13 5.14 -5.14
CA ARG A 116 -0.94 4.16 -5.03
C ARG A 116 -2.34 4.78 -5.09
N CYS A 117 -2.52 5.97 -4.53
CA CYS A 117 -3.78 6.70 -4.63
C CYS A 117 -4.03 7.27 -6.03
N ILE A 118 -2.97 7.65 -6.77
CA ILE A 118 -3.08 8.11 -8.17
C ILE A 118 -3.39 6.94 -9.09
N ASP A 119 -2.74 5.79 -8.88
CA ASP A 119 -2.95 4.56 -9.63
C ASP A 119 -4.26 3.85 -9.22
N TYR A 120 -5.12 4.51 -8.45
CA TYR A 120 -6.43 3.99 -8.11
C TYR A 120 -7.33 3.98 -9.35
N GLU A 121 -7.44 2.82 -9.99
CA GLU A 121 -8.44 2.56 -11.01
C GLU A 121 -9.81 2.51 -10.34
N SER A 122 -10.69 3.41 -10.76
CA SER A 122 -12.04 3.46 -10.21
C SER A 122 -12.87 2.29 -10.76
N ALA A 123 -13.65 1.64 -9.90
CA ALA A 123 -14.41 0.43 -10.29
C ALA A 123 -15.44 0.67 -11.42
N HIS A 124 -15.75 1.92 -11.74
CA HIS A 124 -16.68 2.31 -12.79
C HIS A 124 -16.00 2.65 -14.14
N GLU A 125 -14.68 2.81 -14.17
CA GLU A 125 -13.90 3.07 -15.39
C GLU A 125 -14.03 1.97 -16.47
N PRO A 126 -14.14 0.66 -16.15
CA PRO A 126 -14.37 -0.37 -17.16
C PRO A 126 -15.84 -0.52 -17.61
N ILE A 127 -16.79 0.23 -17.01
CA ILE A 127 -18.21 0.13 -17.36
C ILE A 127 -18.47 0.95 -18.62
N ASP A 128 -19.02 0.31 -19.66
CA ASP A 128 -19.43 0.99 -20.89
C ASP A 128 -20.67 1.85 -20.61
N LEU A 129 -20.45 3.15 -20.39
CA LEU A 129 -21.50 4.12 -20.08
C LEU A 129 -22.07 4.72 -21.37
N PRO A 130 -23.39 4.95 -21.44
CA PRO A 130 -24.00 5.60 -22.59
C PRO A 130 -23.50 7.03 -22.71
N ASN A 131 -23.38 7.50 -23.96
CA ASN A 131 -22.94 8.88 -24.23
C ASN A 131 -23.86 9.87 -23.47
N VAL A 132 -23.26 10.89 -22.86
CA VAL A 132 -23.93 11.93 -22.09
C VAL A 132 -25.13 12.51 -22.84
N GLU A 133 -25.01 12.78 -24.15
CA GLU A 133 -26.11 13.31 -24.96
C GLU A 133 -27.30 12.34 -25.05
N THR A 134 -27.03 11.05 -25.22
CA THR A 134 -28.06 10.02 -25.29
C THR A 134 -28.71 9.77 -23.93
N PHE A 135 -27.94 9.86 -22.85
CA PHE A 135 -28.40 9.72 -21.48
C PHE A 135 -29.29 10.91 -21.04
N LEU A 136 -28.87 12.14 -21.32
CA LEU A 136 -29.66 13.34 -20.98
C LEU A 136 -30.98 13.40 -21.78
N ALA A 137 -31.03 12.77 -22.96
CA ALA A 137 -32.26 12.62 -23.72
C ALA A 137 -33.21 11.55 -23.14
N SER A 138 -32.68 10.51 -22.49
CA SER A 138 -33.49 9.44 -21.87
C SER A 138 -33.93 9.79 -20.45
N VAL A 139 -33.12 10.55 -19.72
CA VAL A 139 -33.36 10.93 -18.32
C VAL A 139 -33.74 12.40 -18.25
N GLY A 140 -34.99 12.69 -17.85
CA GLY A 140 -35.50 14.06 -17.68
C GLY A 140 -34.98 14.79 -16.43
N GLN A 141 -33.92 14.30 -15.80
CA GLN A 141 -33.27 14.90 -14.64
C GLN A 141 -31.83 15.25 -14.96
N THR A 142 -31.48 16.51 -14.73
CA THR A 142 -30.11 17.02 -14.80
C THR A 142 -29.61 17.30 -13.39
N PRO A 143 -28.36 16.95 -13.04
CA PRO A 143 -27.77 17.41 -11.79
C PRO A 143 -27.73 18.94 -11.75
N LYS A 144 -27.77 19.51 -10.54
CA LYS A 144 -27.70 20.96 -10.35
C LYS A 144 -26.28 21.45 -10.65
N ASP A 145 -26.17 22.64 -11.25
CA ASP A 145 -24.89 23.28 -11.60
C ASP A 145 -24.11 23.71 -10.35
N ASP A 146 -23.45 22.76 -9.70
CA ASP A 146 -22.53 22.97 -8.57
C ASP A 146 -21.12 22.48 -8.94
N GLU A 147 -20.10 22.81 -8.13
CA GLU A 147 -18.68 22.42 -8.36
C GLU A 147 -18.44 20.90 -8.50
N GLY A 148 -19.42 20.06 -8.17
CA GLY A 148 -19.41 18.61 -8.32
C GLY A 148 -20.25 18.06 -9.48
N TYR A 149 -20.62 18.89 -10.46
CA TYR A 149 -21.54 18.52 -11.55
C TYR A 149 -21.10 17.25 -12.31
N GLU A 150 -19.82 17.14 -12.68
CA GLU A 150 -19.31 15.98 -13.42
C GLU A 150 -19.44 14.68 -12.64
N TYR A 151 -19.12 14.70 -11.34
CA TYR A 151 -19.24 13.54 -10.46
C TYR A 151 -20.71 13.17 -10.20
N ALA A 152 -21.58 14.18 -10.06
CA ALA A 152 -23.01 13.94 -9.92
C ALA A 152 -23.62 13.35 -11.21
N LEU A 153 -23.14 13.79 -12.39
CA LEU A 153 -23.54 13.26 -13.68
C LEU A 153 -23.13 11.79 -13.83
N THR A 154 -21.88 11.43 -13.50
CA THR A 154 -21.41 10.04 -13.62
C THR A 154 -22.17 9.11 -12.67
N ILE A 155 -22.49 9.55 -11.45
CA ILE A 155 -23.34 8.79 -10.53
C ILE A 155 -24.71 8.53 -11.16
N LEU A 156 -25.38 9.57 -11.67
CA LEU A 156 -26.71 9.43 -12.28
C LEU A 156 -26.69 8.50 -13.50
N GLN A 157 -25.62 8.53 -14.30
CA GLN A 157 -25.44 7.59 -15.41
C GLN A 157 -25.32 6.15 -14.92
N LEU A 158 -24.53 5.91 -13.86
CA LEU A 158 -24.36 4.58 -13.26
C LEU A 158 -25.67 4.05 -12.65
N GLU A 159 -26.43 4.91 -11.98
CA GLU A 159 -27.74 4.54 -11.41
C GLU A 159 -28.73 4.14 -12.50
N HIS A 160 -28.77 4.88 -13.62
CA HIS A 160 -29.60 4.54 -14.76
C HIS A 160 -29.21 3.20 -15.40
N GLU A 161 -27.91 2.97 -15.62
CA GLU A 161 -27.44 1.67 -16.13
C GLU A 161 -27.81 0.52 -15.21
N LEU A 162 -27.69 0.70 -13.89
CA LEU A 162 -28.13 -0.29 -12.92
C LEU A 162 -29.62 -0.60 -13.05
N GLU A 163 -30.47 0.42 -13.19
CA GLU A 163 -31.90 0.21 -13.45
C GLU A 163 -32.17 -0.56 -14.75
N GLU A 164 -31.45 -0.23 -15.82
CA GLU A 164 -31.61 -0.93 -17.09
C GLU A 164 -31.16 -2.39 -17.02
N ILE A 165 -30.05 -2.67 -16.33
CA ILE A 165 -29.59 -4.04 -16.09
C ILE A 165 -30.65 -4.82 -15.31
N LEU A 166 -31.20 -4.25 -14.23
CA LEU A 166 -32.26 -4.91 -13.45
C LEU A 166 -33.52 -5.18 -14.30
N LYS A 167 -33.91 -4.24 -15.17
CA LYS A 167 -35.03 -4.44 -16.11
C LYS A 167 -34.74 -5.59 -17.08
N ARG A 168 -33.52 -5.65 -17.64
CA ARG A 168 -33.09 -6.73 -18.55
C ARG A 168 -33.03 -8.09 -17.84
N GLU A 169 -32.51 -8.14 -16.62
CA GLU A 169 -32.46 -9.36 -15.81
C GLU A 169 -33.86 -9.90 -15.50
N ALA A 170 -34.80 -9.02 -15.13
CA ALA A 170 -36.19 -9.40 -14.91
C ALA A 170 -36.84 -9.98 -16.19
N GLN A 171 -36.57 -9.38 -17.35
CA GLN A 171 -37.03 -9.89 -18.64
C GLN A 171 -36.41 -11.26 -18.96
N VAL A 172 -35.11 -11.44 -18.76
CA VAL A 172 -34.43 -12.73 -18.97
C VAL A 172 -35.00 -13.80 -18.05
N ALA A 173 -35.25 -13.49 -16.78
CA ALA A 173 -35.86 -14.41 -15.83
C ALA A 173 -37.27 -14.83 -16.27
N GLN A 174 -38.08 -13.88 -16.74
CA GLN A 174 -39.42 -14.14 -17.26
C GLN A 174 -39.38 -15.00 -18.52
N LEU A 175 -38.55 -14.65 -19.50
CA LEU A 175 -38.37 -15.43 -20.74
C LEU A 175 -37.85 -16.84 -20.46
N THR A 176 -36.98 -17.00 -19.47
CA THR A 176 -36.47 -18.31 -19.04
C THR A 176 -37.60 -19.16 -18.45
N LYS A 177 -38.45 -18.56 -17.61
CA LYS A 177 -39.63 -19.23 -17.05
C LYS A 177 -40.62 -19.65 -18.14
N ASP A 178 -40.87 -18.78 -19.11
CA ASP A 178 -41.78 -19.04 -20.23
C ASP A 178 -41.22 -20.13 -21.15
N ARG A 179 -39.92 -20.09 -21.46
CA ARG A 179 -39.21 -21.16 -22.17
C ARG A 179 -39.40 -22.51 -21.47
N ASP A 180 -39.20 -22.56 -20.16
CA ASP A 180 -39.31 -23.81 -19.40
C ASP A 180 -40.76 -24.31 -19.28
N ALA A 181 -41.73 -23.39 -19.26
CA ALA A 181 -43.14 -23.73 -19.38
C ALA A 181 -43.46 -24.34 -20.76
N HIS A 182 -42.96 -23.74 -21.85
CA HIS A 182 -43.13 -24.26 -23.21
C HIS A 182 -42.45 -25.63 -23.41
N ILE A 183 -41.25 -25.83 -22.86
CA ILE A 183 -40.57 -27.14 -22.91
C ILE A 183 -41.41 -28.21 -22.19
N ARG A 184 -41.98 -27.90 -21.02
CA ARG A 184 -42.86 -28.82 -20.29
C ARG A 184 -44.13 -29.14 -21.07
N ALA A 185 -44.81 -28.13 -21.59
CA ALA A 185 -46.00 -28.31 -22.42
C ALA A 185 -45.71 -29.15 -23.66
N LYS A 186 -44.58 -28.91 -24.34
CA LYS A 186 -44.14 -29.70 -25.50
C LYS A 186 -43.87 -31.16 -25.15
N LYS A 187 -43.25 -31.43 -24.00
CA LYS A 187 -43.03 -32.81 -23.50
C LYS A 187 -44.37 -33.50 -23.21
N GLU A 188 -45.32 -32.81 -22.59
CA GLU A 188 -46.64 -33.36 -22.28
C GLU A 188 -47.44 -33.66 -23.56
N ILE A 189 -47.44 -32.74 -24.53
CA ILE A 189 -48.08 -32.97 -25.83
C ILE A 189 -47.44 -34.18 -26.51
N LYS A 190 -46.11 -34.28 -26.51
CA LYS A 190 -45.41 -35.43 -27.09
C LYS A 190 -45.88 -36.75 -26.46
N ILE A 191 -45.95 -36.83 -25.14
CA ILE A 191 -46.43 -38.03 -24.42
C ILE A 191 -47.88 -38.37 -24.83
N LYS A 192 -48.76 -37.37 -24.92
CA LYS A 192 -50.16 -37.57 -25.33
C LYS A 192 -50.25 -38.03 -26.79
N THR A 193 -49.47 -37.46 -27.69
CA THR A 193 -49.42 -37.87 -29.10
C THR A 193 -48.90 -39.30 -29.24
N ASP A 194 -47.80 -39.64 -28.56
CA ASP A 194 -47.24 -41.00 -28.56
C ASP A 194 -48.29 -42.02 -28.05
N ALA A 195 -49.08 -41.66 -27.02
CA ALA A 195 -50.17 -42.49 -26.53
C ALA A 195 -51.32 -42.66 -27.56
N VAL A 196 -51.73 -41.56 -28.23
CA VAL A 196 -52.73 -41.61 -29.31
C VAL A 196 -52.25 -42.50 -30.44
N ASP A 197 -50.98 -42.46 -30.82
CA ASP A 197 -50.40 -43.32 -31.86
C ASP A 197 -50.48 -44.81 -31.48
N VAL A 198 -50.21 -45.15 -30.22
CA VAL A 198 -50.37 -46.52 -29.70
C VAL A 198 -51.84 -46.96 -29.77
N HIS A 199 -52.78 -46.11 -29.35
CA HIS A 199 -54.22 -46.40 -29.43
C HIS A 199 -54.69 -46.56 -30.87
N LEU A 200 -54.22 -45.73 -31.79
CA LEU A 200 -54.57 -45.80 -33.21
C LEU A 200 -54.04 -47.09 -33.85
N ALA A 201 -52.81 -47.50 -33.53
CA ALA A 201 -52.26 -48.79 -33.97
C ALA A 201 -53.04 -49.99 -33.38
N GLY A 202 -53.54 -49.88 -32.15
CA GLY A 202 -54.45 -50.86 -31.55
C GLY A 202 -55.81 -50.91 -32.26
N PHE A 203 -56.39 -49.75 -32.55
CA PHE A 203 -57.64 -49.63 -33.30
C PHE A 203 -57.50 -50.20 -34.70
N ALA A 204 -56.44 -49.87 -35.44
CA ALA A 204 -56.20 -50.41 -36.78
C ALA A 204 -56.08 -51.95 -36.77
N ARG A 205 -55.41 -52.54 -35.77
CA ARG A 205 -55.32 -53.99 -35.59
C ARG A 205 -56.68 -54.63 -35.31
N THR A 206 -57.47 -54.04 -34.41
CA THR A 206 -58.80 -54.56 -34.06
C THR A 206 -59.80 -54.39 -35.22
N ALA A 207 -59.78 -53.25 -35.92
CA ALA A 207 -60.57 -53.01 -37.12
C ALA A 207 -60.22 -53.98 -38.25
N ASN A 208 -58.93 -54.23 -38.49
CA ASN A 208 -58.48 -55.25 -39.46
C ASN A 208 -58.91 -56.66 -39.06
N ALA A 209 -58.89 -57.00 -37.76
CA ALA A 209 -59.40 -58.27 -37.25
C ALA A 209 -60.92 -58.41 -37.39
N HIS A 210 -61.67 -57.32 -37.21
CA HIS A 210 -63.12 -57.32 -37.44
C HIS A 210 -63.45 -57.41 -38.93
N TYR A 211 -62.74 -56.68 -39.78
CA TYR A 211 -62.89 -56.75 -41.23
C TYR A 211 -62.52 -58.12 -41.81
N SER A 212 -61.46 -58.76 -41.30
CA SER A 212 -61.13 -60.13 -41.69
C SER A 212 -62.23 -61.11 -41.25
N LYS A 213 -62.76 -60.98 -40.01
CA LYS A 213 -63.90 -61.78 -39.56
C LYS A 213 -65.17 -61.52 -40.38
N SER A 214 -65.44 -60.28 -40.80
CA SER A 214 -66.60 -59.95 -41.65
C SER A 214 -66.49 -60.53 -43.07
N LYS A 215 -65.27 -60.71 -43.60
CA LYS A 215 -65.03 -61.43 -44.87
C LYS A 215 -65.37 -62.92 -44.81
N TYR A 216 -65.38 -63.52 -43.63
CA TYR A 216 -65.72 -64.93 -43.41
C TYR A 216 -67.17 -65.17 -43.01
N TYR A 217 -68.01 -64.13 -42.91
CA TYR A 217 -69.44 -64.33 -42.93
C TYR A 217 -69.88 -64.50 -44.39
N PRO A 218 -70.35 -65.69 -44.81
CA PRO A 218 -71.13 -65.77 -46.03
C PRO A 218 -72.33 -64.85 -45.88
N ALA A 219 -72.72 -64.19 -46.96
CA ALA A 219 -74.04 -63.59 -47.08
C ALA A 219 -75.08 -64.66 -46.73
N LEU A 220 -75.57 -64.68 -45.50
CA LEU A 220 -76.64 -65.54 -45.06
C LEU A 220 -77.75 -64.67 -44.49
N ILE A 221 -78.83 -64.69 -45.29
CA ILE A 221 -80.22 -64.42 -44.97
C ILE A 221 -80.62 -62.94 -45.02
N VAL A 222 -80.85 -62.49 -46.25
CA VAL A 222 -81.99 -61.62 -46.55
C VAL A 222 -83.25 -62.39 -46.13
N TYR A 223 -83.86 -62.02 -45.01
CA TYR A 223 -85.27 -62.32 -44.81
C TYR A 223 -86.05 -61.38 -45.75
N PRO A 224 -86.93 -61.89 -46.63
CA PRO A 224 -87.92 -61.03 -47.24
C PRO A 224 -88.86 -60.59 -46.11
N VAL A 225 -88.72 -59.34 -45.65
CA VAL A 225 -89.80 -58.67 -44.92
C VAL A 225 -90.90 -58.45 -45.96
N SER A 226 -91.86 -59.36 -46.01
CA SER A 226 -93.15 -59.13 -46.65
C SER A 226 -93.83 -58.00 -45.90
N VAL A 227 -93.78 -56.80 -46.49
CA VAL A 227 -94.63 -55.67 -46.09
C VAL A 227 -96.06 -56.06 -46.46
N THR A 228 -96.84 -56.53 -45.50
CA THR A 228 -98.29 -56.55 -45.62
C THR A 228 -98.82 -55.14 -45.35
N LEU A 229 -99.21 -54.49 -46.44
CA LEU A 229 -99.95 -53.24 -46.45
C LEU A 229 -101.36 -53.51 -45.91
N SER A 230 -101.60 -53.33 -44.61
CA SER A 230 -102.98 -53.30 -44.09
C SER A 230 -103.54 -51.90 -44.30
N ARG A 231 -104.39 -51.80 -45.32
CA ARG A 231 -105.19 -50.63 -45.67
C ARG A 231 -106.61 -50.90 -45.17
N ASN A 232 -107.11 -49.98 -44.33
CA ASN A 232 -108.44 -49.88 -43.70
C ASN A 232 -108.71 -50.80 -42.50
#